data_AF-A0A954HQZ8-F1
#
_entry.id   AF-A0A954HQZ8-F1
#
_cell.length_a   1.000
_cell.length_b   1.000
_cell.length_c   1.000
_cell.angle_alpha   90.00
_cell.angle_beta   90.00
_cell.angle_gamma   90.00
#
_symmetry.space_group_name_H-M   'P 1'
#
loop_
_entity.id
_entity.type
_entity.pdbx_description
1 polymer ?
#
loop_
_entity_poly.entity_id
_entity_poly.type
_entity_poly.pdbx_seq_one_letter_code
_entity_poly.pdbx_strand_id
1 'polypeptide(L)'
;MNRLRKLLPAVFLSTVIPPSVLLTPTVVAQEESSASVIAKVTNLSAALPPGEWSRVEESVDRALVWLASQQESDGRFPADEAAQPAVTSMAVMAFLSRGHLPEEGRYGKQISAAIDFVLSTQRRRGYFSLLPVTPPAQHLSPAQTVTYNHAIAGLMLGEVYGMTTGERSQRIEDAVTRALIFHREVQSRQKQAAGDIGGWRYGYP
;
A
#
# COMPACT_ATOMS: atom_id res chain seq x y z
N MET A 1 12.52 7.04 84.82
CA MET A 1 11.59 6.16 84.06
C MET A 1 12.33 5.63 82.85
N ASN A 2 12.66 4.35 82.83
CA ASN A 2 13.72 3.78 82.00
C ASN A 2 13.29 2.43 81.39
N ARG A 3 13.72 2.19 80.14
CA ARG A 3 13.93 0.90 79.43
C ARG A 3 12.77 0.17 78.70
N LEU A 4 12.88 0.16 77.37
CA LEU A 4 13.21 -0.99 76.48
C LEU A 4 12.88 -2.43 76.94
N ARG A 5 12.21 -3.22 76.06
CA ARG A 5 12.58 -4.56 75.48
C ARG A 5 11.50 -5.69 75.51
N LYS A 6 11.59 -6.52 74.44
CA LYS A 6 11.25 -7.96 74.22
C LYS A 6 9.86 -8.24 73.61
N LEU A 7 9.72 -8.89 72.43
CA LEU A 7 10.15 -10.21 71.87
C LEU A 7 9.34 -11.43 72.35
N LEU A 8 8.47 -11.94 71.44
CA LEU A 8 8.11 -13.35 71.08
C LEU A 8 7.41 -14.24 72.16
N PRO A 9 6.65 -15.33 71.80
CA PRO A 9 6.83 -16.21 70.63
C PRO A 9 5.58 -16.72 69.88
N ALA A 10 5.88 -17.37 68.75
CA ALA A 10 5.00 -18.09 67.85
C ALA A 10 4.54 -19.45 68.42
N VAL A 11 3.33 -19.86 68.04
CA VAL A 11 2.83 -21.24 68.19
C VAL A 11 2.53 -21.77 66.78
N PHE A 12 3.24 -22.83 66.40
CA PHE A 12 3.01 -23.61 65.19
C PHE A 12 1.84 -24.57 65.42
N LEU A 13 0.78 -24.47 64.61
CA LEU A 13 -0.18 -25.56 64.42
C LEU A 13 -0.03 -26.10 62.99
N SER A 14 0.38 -27.35 62.90
CA SER A 14 0.46 -28.14 61.67
C SER A 14 -0.95 -28.58 61.28
N THR A 15 -1.47 -28.10 60.15
CA THR A 15 -2.68 -28.62 59.52
C THR A 15 -2.33 -29.28 58.19
N VAL A 16 -2.58 -30.58 58.13
CA VAL A 16 -2.47 -31.44 56.94
C VAL A 16 -3.55 -31.01 55.93
N ILE A 17 -3.14 -30.66 54.71
CA ILE A 17 -4.02 -30.28 53.60
C ILE A 17 -4.35 -31.55 52.80
N PRO A 18 -5.63 -31.92 52.58
CA PRO A 18 -5.99 -33.03 51.69
C PRO A 18 -5.83 -32.64 50.20
N PRO A 19 -5.51 -33.59 49.30
CA PRO A 19 -5.23 -33.30 47.91
C PRO A 19 -6.50 -32.90 47.15
N SER A 20 -6.43 -31.76 46.46
CA SER A 20 -7.49 -31.24 45.60
C SER A 20 -7.69 -32.13 44.37
N VAL A 21 -8.92 -32.63 44.19
CA VAL A 21 -9.34 -33.30 42.95
C VAL A 21 -9.53 -32.22 41.88
N LEU A 22 -8.61 -32.13 40.92
CA LEU A 22 -8.74 -31.29 39.73
C LEU A 22 -9.69 -31.99 38.74
N LEU A 23 -10.95 -31.58 38.71
CA LEU A 23 -11.88 -31.86 37.62
C LEU A 23 -11.52 -30.95 36.43
N THR A 24 -10.82 -31.49 35.44
CA THR A 24 -10.63 -30.83 34.14
C THR A 24 -11.94 -30.89 33.35
N PRO A 25 -12.53 -29.76 32.91
CA PRO A 25 -13.62 -29.83 31.95
C PRO A 25 -13.07 -30.29 30.60
N THR A 26 -13.51 -31.46 30.14
CA THR A 26 -13.30 -31.91 28.77
C THR A 26 -14.08 -30.97 27.85
N VAL A 27 -13.40 -29.99 27.28
CA VAL A 27 -13.95 -29.20 26.17
C VAL A 27 -14.07 -30.14 24.98
N VAL A 28 -15.28 -30.62 24.71
CA VAL A 28 -15.63 -31.21 23.42
C VAL A 28 -15.63 -30.07 22.42
N ALA A 29 -14.54 -29.90 21.69
CA ALA A 29 -14.50 -29.01 20.54
C ALA A 29 -15.44 -29.61 19.48
N GLN A 30 -16.60 -28.98 19.29
CA GLN A 30 -17.38 -29.17 18.07
C GLN A 30 -16.52 -28.70 16.89
N GLU A 31 -16.26 -29.58 15.93
CA GLU A 31 -15.77 -29.17 14.62
C GLU A 31 -16.84 -28.32 13.95
N GLU A 32 -16.76 -27.00 14.14
CA GLU A 32 -17.40 -26.06 13.24
C GLU A 32 -16.70 -26.19 11.88
N SER A 33 -17.35 -26.92 10.97
CA SER A 33 -17.07 -26.92 9.54
C SER A 33 -17.10 -25.49 9.02
N SER A 34 -15.94 -24.84 9.11
CA SER A 34 -15.69 -23.54 8.50
C SER A 34 -15.58 -23.79 7.00
N ALA A 35 -16.72 -23.81 6.32
CA ALA A 35 -16.78 -23.71 4.88
C ALA A 35 -16.11 -22.40 4.48
N SER A 36 -14.83 -22.51 4.09
CA SER A 36 -14.02 -21.40 3.62
C SER A 36 -14.76 -20.63 2.53
N VAL A 37 -14.95 -19.33 2.75
CA VAL A 37 -15.46 -18.36 1.77
C VAL A 37 -14.42 -18.09 0.66
N ILE A 38 -13.25 -18.73 0.71
CA ILE A 38 -12.26 -18.66 -0.36
C ILE A 38 -12.76 -19.50 -1.52
N ALA A 39 -13.12 -18.81 -2.62
CA ALA A 39 -13.57 -19.42 -3.86
C ALA A 39 -12.63 -20.57 -4.28
N LYS A 40 -13.18 -21.78 -4.41
CA LYS A 40 -12.52 -22.99 -4.94
C LYS A 40 -12.29 -22.92 -6.47
N VAL A 41 -11.94 -21.76 -7.01
CA VAL A 41 -11.60 -21.64 -8.44
C VAL A 41 -10.09 -21.49 -8.55
N THR A 42 -9.39 -22.62 -8.58
CA THR A 42 -7.94 -22.69 -8.76
C THR A 42 -7.50 -22.55 -10.22
N ASN A 43 -8.45 -22.42 -11.16
CA ASN A 43 -8.14 -22.25 -12.58
C ASN A 43 -8.86 -21.03 -13.16
N LEU A 44 -8.11 -19.94 -13.30
CA LEU A 44 -8.60 -18.69 -13.93
C LEU A 44 -9.06 -18.91 -15.37
N SER A 45 -8.48 -19.85 -16.12
CA SER A 45 -8.91 -20.11 -17.51
C SER A 45 -10.35 -20.61 -17.62
N ALA A 46 -10.92 -21.16 -16.54
CA ALA A 46 -12.32 -21.56 -16.49
C ALA A 46 -13.28 -20.42 -16.12
N ALA A 47 -12.79 -19.20 -15.84
CA ALA A 47 -13.64 -18.07 -15.47
C ALA A 47 -14.49 -17.54 -16.64
N LEU A 48 -14.10 -17.83 -17.88
CA LEU A 48 -14.85 -17.47 -19.09
C LEU A 48 -15.01 -18.69 -20.02
N PRO A 49 -16.09 -18.75 -20.82
CA PRO A 49 -16.26 -19.78 -21.84
C PRO A 49 -15.08 -19.83 -22.85
N PRO A 50 -14.79 -20.99 -23.45
CA PRO A 50 -13.77 -21.09 -24.50
C PRO A 50 -14.03 -20.09 -25.63
N GLY A 51 -12.99 -19.37 -26.05
CA GLY A 51 -13.05 -18.33 -27.08
C GLY A 51 -13.38 -16.92 -26.59
N GLU A 52 -14.00 -16.76 -25.41
CA GLU A 52 -14.27 -15.42 -24.85
C GLU A 52 -12.99 -14.74 -24.33
N TRP A 53 -12.00 -15.53 -23.88
CA TRP A 53 -10.68 -15.01 -23.51
C TRP A 53 -10.00 -14.23 -24.64
N SER A 54 -10.04 -14.74 -25.87
CA SER A 54 -9.45 -14.04 -27.03
C SER A 54 -10.10 -12.67 -27.25
N ARG A 55 -11.43 -12.57 -27.08
CA ARG A 55 -12.14 -11.28 -27.20
C ARG A 55 -11.76 -10.29 -26.10
N VAL A 56 -11.52 -10.79 -24.88
CA VAL A 56 -11.05 -9.96 -23.77
C VAL A 56 -9.65 -9.43 -24.06
N GLU A 57 -8.70 -10.31 -24.43
CA GLU A 57 -7.32 -9.91 -24.77
C GLU A 57 -7.31 -8.91 -25.93
N GLU A 58 -8.04 -9.15 -27.02
CA GLU A 58 -8.15 -8.21 -28.14
C GLU A 58 -8.74 -6.86 -27.72
N SER A 59 -9.66 -6.86 -26.75
CA SER A 59 -10.25 -5.62 -26.23
C SER A 59 -9.25 -4.84 -25.38
N VAL A 60 -8.43 -5.53 -24.58
CA VAL A 60 -7.31 -4.93 -23.84
C VAL A 60 -6.29 -4.36 -24.81
N ASP A 61 -5.91 -5.09 -25.86
CA ASP A 61 -4.95 -4.62 -26.86
C ASP A 61 -5.44 -3.35 -27.56
N ARG A 62 -6.71 -3.29 -27.97
CA ARG A 62 -7.29 -2.07 -28.54
C ARG A 62 -7.29 -0.91 -27.55
N ALA A 63 -7.59 -1.17 -26.27
CA ALA A 63 -7.55 -0.16 -25.24
C ALA A 63 -6.14 0.38 -25.00
N LEU A 64 -5.10 -0.47 -25.01
CA LEU A 64 -3.71 -0.03 -24.88
C LEU A 64 -3.23 0.77 -26.08
N VAL A 65 -3.65 0.40 -27.29
CA VAL A 65 -3.38 1.21 -28.50
C VAL A 65 -3.99 2.61 -28.36
N TRP A 66 -5.25 2.69 -27.95
CA TRP A 66 -5.91 3.97 -27.72
C TRP A 66 -5.20 4.74 -26.61
N LEU A 67 -4.94 4.12 -25.46
CA LEU A 67 -4.28 4.74 -24.32
C LEU A 67 -2.94 5.35 -24.75
N ALA A 68 -2.09 4.58 -25.44
CA ALA A 68 -0.80 5.05 -25.93
C ALA A 68 -0.92 6.28 -26.84
N SER A 69 -2.00 6.39 -27.63
CA SER A 69 -2.27 7.56 -28.48
C SER A 69 -2.69 8.82 -27.71
N GLN A 70 -3.08 8.69 -26.44
CA GLN A 70 -3.49 9.81 -25.60
C GLN A 70 -2.31 10.45 -24.85
N GLN A 71 -1.13 9.82 -24.85
CA GLN A 71 0.02 10.33 -24.11
C GLN A 71 0.45 11.70 -24.62
N GLU A 72 0.66 12.65 -23.71
CA GLU A 72 1.13 13.99 -24.03
C GLU A 72 2.65 14.02 -24.24
N SER A 73 3.15 15.12 -24.81
CA SER A 73 4.57 15.25 -25.17
C SER A 73 5.54 15.20 -23.99
N ASP A 74 5.08 15.49 -22.78
CA ASP A 74 5.89 15.42 -21.56
C ASP A 74 5.80 14.05 -20.86
N GLY A 75 5.10 13.08 -21.47
CA GLY A 75 4.97 11.71 -20.98
C GLY A 75 3.75 11.46 -20.10
N ARG A 76 2.99 12.49 -19.68
CA ARG A 76 1.78 12.28 -18.87
C ARG A 76 0.63 11.71 -19.70
N PHE A 77 -0.32 11.06 -19.02
CA PHE A 77 -1.63 10.76 -19.60
C PHE A 77 -2.66 11.79 -19.13
N PRO A 78 -3.63 12.21 -19.98
CA PRO A 78 -4.55 13.29 -19.66
C PRO A 78 -5.39 13.04 -18.40
N ALA A 79 -5.39 14.01 -17.48
CA ALA A 79 -6.24 14.05 -16.29
C ALA A 79 -6.21 15.46 -15.67
N ASP A 80 -7.08 15.72 -14.69
CA ASP A 80 -6.93 16.88 -13.81
C ASP A 80 -5.54 16.93 -13.17
N GLU A 81 -4.93 18.11 -13.12
CA GLU A 81 -3.58 18.27 -12.56
C GLU A 81 -3.48 17.82 -11.10
N ALA A 82 -4.56 18.00 -10.33
CA ALA A 82 -4.63 17.52 -8.96
C ALA A 82 -4.58 15.98 -8.87
N ALA A 83 -4.99 15.26 -9.91
CA ALA A 83 -4.94 13.79 -9.96
C ALA A 83 -3.58 13.25 -10.46
N GLN A 84 -2.60 14.12 -10.71
CA GLN A 84 -1.28 13.73 -11.14
C GLN A 84 -0.27 13.71 -9.97
N PRO A 85 0.64 12.72 -9.93
CA PRO A 85 0.92 11.71 -10.96
C PRO A 85 0.13 10.38 -10.89
N ALA A 86 -0.92 10.25 -10.06
CA ALA A 86 -1.63 8.97 -9.90
C ALA A 86 -2.17 8.42 -11.21
N VAL A 87 -2.84 9.24 -12.03
CA VAL A 87 -3.44 8.76 -13.29
C VAL A 87 -2.38 8.27 -14.27
N THR A 88 -1.29 9.02 -14.44
CA THR A 88 -0.18 8.58 -15.29
C THR A 88 0.45 7.27 -14.79
N SER A 89 0.55 7.11 -13.47
CA SER A 89 1.08 5.87 -12.86
C SER A 89 0.14 4.67 -13.08
N MET A 90 -1.17 4.87 -13.03
CA MET A 90 -2.17 3.84 -13.38
C MET A 90 -2.07 3.44 -14.85
N ALA A 91 -1.87 4.40 -15.76
CA ALA A 91 -1.68 4.12 -17.17
C ALA A 91 -0.42 3.26 -17.42
N VAL A 92 0.69 3.55 -16.74
CA VAL A 92 1.90 2.69 -16.78
C VAL A 92 1.56 1.28 -16.32
N MET A 93 0.94 1.12 -15.15
CA MET A 93 0.59 -0.21 -14.62
C MET A 93 -0.38 -0.98 -15.55
N ALA A 94 -1.24 -0.30 -16.32
CA ALA A 94 -2.07 -0.95 -17.32
C ALA A 94 -1.22 -1.62 -18.42
N PHE A 95 -0.17 -0.95 -18.92
CA PHE A 95 0.76 -1.57 -19.86
C PHE A 95 1.55 -2.73 -19.23
N LEU A 96 2.06 -2.56 -18.01
CA LEU A 96 2.79 -3.61 -17.28
C LEU A 96 1.91 -4.85 -17.08
N SER A 97 0.62 -4.66 -16.75
CA SER A 97 -0.33 -5.75 -16.56
C SER A 97 -0.55 -6.58 -17.83
N ARG A 98 -0.23 -6.02 -19.02
CA ARG A 98 -0.22 -6.73 -20.30
C ARG A 98 1.15 -7.25 -20.75
N GLY A 99 2.15 -7.19 -19.86
CA GLY A 99 3.49 -7.71 -20.10
C GLY A 99 4.38 -6.77 -20.92
N HIS A 100 3.97 -5.52 -21.11
CA HIS A 100 4.83 -4.52 -21.75
C HIS A 100 5.80 -3.94 -20.73
N LEU A 101 7.06 -3.79 -21.13
CA LEU A 101 8.15 -3.36 -20.26
C LEU A 101 8.63 -1.95 -20.66
N PRO A 102 9.16 -1.16 -19.71
CA PRO A 102 9.89 0.06 -20.04
C PRO A 102 11.07 -0.25 -20.98
N GLU A 103 11.44 0.70 -21.83
CA GLU A 103 12.62 0.62 -22.72
C GLU A 103 12.56 -0.46 -23.82
N GLU A 104 11.58 -1.36 -23.78
CA GLU A 104 11.47 -2.50 -24.69
C GLU A 104 10.14 -2.56 -25.46
N GLY A 105 10.19 -3.15 -26.66
CA GLY A 105 9.00 -3.47 -27.45
C GLY A 105 8.19 -2.25 -27.89
N ARG A 106 6.91 -2.48 -28.19
CA ARG A 106 6.01 -1.50 -28.84
C ARG A 106 5.75 -0.25 -28.01
N TYR A 107 5.63 -0.40 -26.68
CA TYR A 107 5.24 0.68 -25.77
C TYR A 107 6.38 1.14 -24.84
N GLY A 108 7.59 0.60 -24.99
CA GLY A 108 8.70 0.87 -24.08
C GLY A 108 9.05 2.34 -23.96
N LYS A 109 9.06 3.08 -25.08
CA LYS A 109 9.32 4.53 -25.07
C LYS A 109 8.22 5.31 -24.35
N GLN A 110 6.96 4.93 -24.55
CA GLN A 110 5.80 5.54 -23.91
C GLN A 110 5.85 5.32 -22.40
N ILE A 111 6.10 4.08 -21.97
CA ILE A 111 6.24 3.73 -20.55
C ILE A 111 7.42 4.50 -19.93
N SER A 112 8.57 4.54 -20.60
CA SER A 112 9.75 5.28 -20.12
C SER A 112 9.47 6.78 -19.96
N ALA A 113 8.80 7.42 -20.93
CA ALA A 113 8.43 8.83 -20.83
C ALA A 113 7.46 9.09 -19.65
N ALA A 114 6.49 8.20 -19.44
CA ALA A 114 5.57 8.30 -18.30
C ALA A 114 6.28 8.12 -16.94
N ILE A 115 7.25 7.20 -16.85
CA ILE A 115 8.08 7.05 -15.64
C ILE A 115 8.86 8.35 -15.38
N ASP A 116 9.46 8.95 -16.42
CA ASP A 116 10.21 10.20 -16.28
C ASP A 116 9.30 11.36 -15.82
N PHE A 117 8.09 11.45 -16.37
CA PHE A 117 7.07 12.39 -15.88
C PHE A 117 6.79 12.17 -14.39
N VAL A 118 6.50 10.94 -13.97
CA VAL A 118 6.17 10.63 -12.57
C VAL A 118 7.31 11.01 -11.64
N LEU A 119 8.55 10.66 -11.99
CA LEU A 119 9.75 11.04 -11.23
C LEU A 119 9.88 12.56 -11.08
N SER A 120 9.54 13.33 -12.13
CA SER A 120 9.59 14.79 -12.10
C SER A 120 8.59 15.43 -11.12
N THR A 121 7.55 14.70 -10.72
CA THR A 121 6.53 15.20 -9.77
C THR A 121 6.89 15.00 -8.30
N GLN A 122 8.05 14.39 -7.99
CA GLN A 122 8.47 14.22 -6.60
C GLN A 122 8.81 15.57 -5.98
N ARG A 123 8.18 15.90 -4.85
CA ARG A 123 8.40 17.14 -4.12
C ARG A 123 9.54 16.97 -3.12
N ARG A 124 10.04 18.11 -2.61
CA ARG A 124 11.20 18.19 -1.70
C ARG A 124 11.08 17.30 -0.45
N ARG A 125 9.87 17.05 0.04
CA ARG A 125 9.60 16.18 1.20
C ARG A 125 9.49 14.69 0.85
N GLY A 126 9.67 14.30 -0.40
CA GLY A 126 9.62 12.90 -0.86
C GLY A 126 8.24 12.41 -1.31
N TYR A 127 7.16 13.16 -1.05
CA TYR A 127 5.84 12.84 -1.59
C TYR A 127 5.73 13.17 -3.09
N PHE A 128 4.80 12.52 -3.77
CA PHE A 128 4.52 12.78 -5.19
C PHE A 128 3.26 13.62 -5.35
N SER A 129 3.36 14.72 -6.08
CA SER A 129 2.22 15.52 -6.52
C SER A 129 2.65 16.50 -7.60
N LEU A 130 1.89 16.60 -8.69
CA LEU A 130 2.16 17.56 -9.76
C LEU A 130 2.02 19.01 -9.27
N LEU A 131 1.14 19.27 -8.30
CA LEU A 131 0.88 20.60 -7.76
C LEU A 131 1.39 20.73 -6.31
N PRO A 132 1.79 21.94 -5.87
CA PRO A 132 2.17 22.13 -4.48
C PRO A 132 0.95 21.93 -3.57
N VAL A 133 1.17 21.29 -2.43
CA VAL A 133 0.10 21.09 -1.44
C VAL A 133 0.09 22.25 -0.46
N THR A 134 -0.97 23.06 -0.51
CA THR A 134 -1.21 24.17 0.41
C THR A 134 -2.60 24.04 1.03
N PRO A 135 -2.76 24.29 2.36
CA PRO A 135 -4.08 24.40 2.98
C PRO A 135 -4.88 25.59 2.42
N PRO A 136 -6.22 25.59 2.51
CA PRO A 136 -7.09 24.54 3.06
C PRO A 136 -7.38 23.41 2.04
N ALA A 137 -7.80 22.24 2.55
CA ALA A 137 -8.22 21.14 1.70
C ALA A 137 -9.63 21.40 1.13
N GLN A 138 -9.72 21.54 -0.20
CA GLN A 138 -10.98 21.61 -0.95
C GLN A 138 -11.15 20.36 -1.83
N HIS A 139 -12.37 20.12 -2.33
CA HIS A 139 -12.64 19.00 -3.22
C HIS A 139 -11.72 19.03 -4.45
N LEU A 140 -11.08 17.90 -4.78
CA LEU A 140 -10.11 17.79 -5.89
C LEU A 140 -8.97 18.80 -5.83
N SER A 141 -8.60 19.25 -4.62
CA SER A 141 -7.38 20.03 -4.41
C SER A 141 -6.16 19.11 -4.22
N PRO A 142 -4.94 19.61 -4.46
CA PRO A 142 -3.71 18.87 -4.17
C PRO A 142 -3.66 18.31 -2.74
N ALA A 143 -4.25 19.01 -1.76
CA ALA A 143 -4.31 18.56 -0.38
C ALA A 143 -5.20 17.33 -0.16
N GLN A 144 -6.22 17.10 -1.00
CA GLN A 144 -7.04 15.89 -0.92
C GLN A 144 -6.45 14.75 -1.76
N THR A 145 -5.80 15.04 -2.86
CA THR A 145 -5.32 14.02 -3.80
C THR A 145 -3.89 13.55 -3.52
N VAL A 146 -3.08 14.32 -2.77
CA VAL A 146 -1.66 14.03 -2.54
C VAL A 146 -1.40 12.62 -2.03
N THR A 147 -2.24 12.10 -1.15
CA THR A 147 -2.02 10.76 -0.60
C THR A 147 -2.24 9.67 -1.64
N TYR A 148 -3.25 9.83 -2.51
CA TYR A 148 -3.48 8.91 -3.63
C TYR A 148 -2.36 9.01 -4.66
N ASN A 149 -1.98 10.24 -5.03
CA ASN A 149 -0.84 10.52 -5.89
C ASN A 149 0.44 9.86 -5.40
N HIS A 150 0.77 10.07 -4.12
CA HIS A 150 1.95 9.49 -3.49
C HIS A 150 1.92 7.96 -3.47
N ALA A 151 0.81 7.37 -3.02
CA ALA A 151 0.71 5.91 -2.88
C ALA A 151 0.75 5.20 -4.24
N ILE A 152 -0.01 5.68 -5.23
CA ILE A 152 -0.12 5.06 -6.55
C ILE A 152 1.19 5.24 -7.34
N ALA A 153 1.82 6.42 -7.28
CA ALA A 153 3.12 6.63 -7.90
C ALA A 153 4.21 5.80 -7.23
N GLY A 154 4.22 5.73 -5.90
CA GLY A 154 5.16 4.88 -5.15
C GLY A 154 5.03 3.40 -5.50
N LEU A 155 3.80 2.89 -5.63
CA LEU A 155 3.54 1.52 -6.07
C LEU A 155 4.11 1.27 -7.48
N MET A 156 3.74 2.13 -8.45
CA MET A 156 4.22 1.99 -9.83
C MET A 156 5.75 2.04 -9.91
N LEU A 157 6.39 2.97 -9.21
CA LEU A 157 7.85 3.08 -9.16
C LEU A 157 8.51 1.83 -8.52
N GLY A 158 7.86 1.23 -7.51
CA GLY A 158 8.29 -0.05 -6.95
C GLY A 158 8.26 -1.20 -7.96
N GLU A 159 7.20 -1.28 -8.76
CA GLU A 159 7.08 -2.28 -9.84
C GLU A 159 8.17 -2.09 -10.91
N VAL A 160 8.34 -0.87 -11.42
CA VAL A 160 9.29 -0.61 -12.52
C VAL A 160 10.75 -0.58 -12.08
N TYR A 161 11.04 -0.49 -10.77
CA TYR A 161 12.41 -0.52 -10.26
C TYR A 161 13.14 -1.80 -10.70
N GLY A 162 12.48 -2.95 -10.61
CA GLY A 162 13.03 -4.25 -11.05
C GLY A 162 13.01 -4.48 -12.57
N MET A 163 12.39 -3.56 -13.33
CA MET A 163 12.23 -3.67 -14.79
C MET A 163 13.12 -2.68 -15.55
N THR A 164 13.87 -1.82 -14.84
CA THR A 164 14.71 -0.76 -15.43
C THR A 164 16.17 -0.96 -15.04
N THR A 165 17.09 -0.38 -15.80
CA THR A 165 18.54 -0.50 -15.55
C THR A 165 19.24 0.86 -15.56
N GLY A 166 20.53 0.87 -15.21
CA GLY A 166 21.39 2.04 -15.31
C GLY A 166 20.92 3.25 -14.51
N GLU A 167 21.06 4.44 -15.09
CA GLU A 167 20.71 5.73 -14.46
C GLU A 167 19.23 5.79 -14.05
N ARG A 168 18.33 5.21 -14.86
CA ARG A 168 16.89 5.22 -14.55
C ARG A 168 16.59 4.44 -13.28
N SER A 169 17.15 3.24 -13.13
CA SER A 169 16.98 2.43 -11.93
C SER A 169 17.48 3.15 -10.68
N GLN A 170 18.64 3.82 -10.77
CA GLN A 170 19.19 4.64 -9.67
C GLN A 170 18.26 5.82 -9.31
N ARG A 171 17.74 6.54 -10.31
CA ARG A 171 16.77 7.63 -10.10
C ARG A 171 15.48 7.12 -9.43
N ILE A 172 15.02 5.92 -9.78
CA ILE A 172 13.86 5.28 -9.16
C ILE A 172 14.18 4.87 -7.71
N GLU A 173 15.32 4.25 -7.45
CA GLU A 173 15.77 3.87 -6.10
C GLU A 173 15.79 5.08 -5.15
N ASP A 174 16.40 6.18 -5.61
CA ASP A 174 16.46 7.44 -4.88
C ASP A 174 15.06 8.00 -4.60
N ALA A 175 14.18 7.97 -5.60
CA ALA A 175 12.82 8.47 -5.47
C ALA A 175 12.00 7.61 -4.49
N VAL A 176 12.06 6.28 -4.61
CA VAL A 176 11.38 5.34 -3.70
C VAL A 176 11.91 5.49 -2.27
N THR A 177 13.22 5.67 -2.09
CA THR A 177 13.82 5.88 -0.77
C THR A 177 13.25 7.12 -0.08
N ARG A 178 13.21 8.26 -0.78
CA ARG A 178 12.60 9.49 -0.25
C ARG A 178 11.10 9.33 -0.01
N ALA A 179 10.40 8.58 -0.86
CA ALA A 179 8.99 8.28 -0.71
C ALA A 179 8.72 7.45 0.57
N LEU A 180 9.56 6.45 0.87
CA LEU A 180 9.45 5.63 2.07
C LEU A 180 9.72 6.44 3.36
N ILE A 181 10.67 7.37 3.33
CA ILE A 181 10.92 8.30 4.44
C ILE A 181 9.65 9.12 4.72
N PHE A 182 9.07 9.71 3.69
CA PHE A 182 7.80 10.45 3.81
C PHE A 182 6.66 9.57 4.34
N HIS A 183 6.52 8.37 3.78
CA HIS A 183 5.50 7.41 4.19
C HIS A 183 5.61 7.08 5.69
N ARG A 184 6.81 6.78 6.17
CA ARG A 184 7.08 6.52 7.59
C ARG A 184 6.75 7.73 8.46
N GLU A 185 7.12 8.93 8.02
CA GLU A 185 6.78 10.17 8.72
C GLU A 185 5.26 10.30 8.89
N VAL A 186 4.48 10.18 7.81
CA VAL A 186 3.02 10.32 7.84
C VAL A 186 2.36 9.24 8.69
N GLN A 187 2.80 7.99 8.58
CA GLN A 187 2.22 6.87 9.34
C GLN A 187 2.53 6.94 10.84
N SER A 188 3.64 7.58 11.23
CA SER A 188 4.03 7.74 12.65
C SER A 188 3.43 8.96 13.34
N ARG A 189 2.69 9.82 12.62
CA ARG A 189 2.05 11.01 13.21
C ARG A 189 0.98 10.62 14.22
N GLN A 190 0.98 11.33 15.35
CA GLN A 190 -0.13 11.29 16.31
C GLN A 190 -1.40 11.79 15.62
N LYS A 191 -2.45 10.98 15.66
CA LYS A 191 -3.76 11.32 15.10
C LYS A 191 -4.52 12.23 16.06
N GLN A 192 -5.38 13.09 15.51
CA GLN A 192 -6.14 14.07 16.32
C GLN A 192 -7.19 13.42 17.21
N ALA A 193 -7.90 12.41 16.70
CA ALA A 193 -8.88 11.66 17.48
C ALA A 193 -8.22 10.44 18.13
N ALA A 194 -8.49 10.21 19.43
CA ALA A 194 -7.91 9.09 20.17
C ALA A 194 -8.33 7.71 19.63
N GLY A 195 -9.48 7.63 18.96
CA GLY A 195 -9.95 6.40 18.30
C GLY A 195 -9.35 6.14 16.92
N ASP A 196 -8.59 7.10 16.37
CA ASP A 196 -7.95 6.95 15.06
C ASP A 196 -6.67 6.12 15.18
N ILE A 197 -6.75 4.86 14.76
CA ILE A 197 -5.60 3.94 14.75
C ILE A 197 -5.20 3.67 13.28
N GLY A 198 -3.97 4.06 12.92
CA GLY A 198 -3.42 3.86 11.57
C GLY A 198 -4.07 4.73 10.49
N GLY A 199 -4.02 4.22 9.25
CA GLY A 199 -4.67 4.80 8.09
C GLY A 199 -4.06 6.11 7.57
N TRP A 200 -4.57 6.52 6.41
CA TRP A 200 -4.21 7.76 5.74
C TRP A 200 -5.24 8.86 6.02
N ARG A 201 -4.78 10.11 6.05
CA ARG A 201 -5.66 11.28 6.20
C ARG A 201 -5.48 12.19 5.00
N TYR A 202 -6.56 12.84 4.63
CA TYR A 202 -6.53 13.96 3.70
C TYR A 202 -5.83 15.14 4.36
N GLY A 203 -5.11 15.94 3.57
CA GLY A 203 -4.48 17.16 4.06
C GLY A 203 -2.97 17.18 3.83
N TYR A 204 -2.32 18.04 4.62
CA TYR A 204 -0.96 18.50 4.35
C TYR A 204 0.11 17.38 4.53
N PRO A 205 1.00 17.19 3.53
CA PRO A 205 2.12 16.27 3.61
C PRO A 205 3.19 16.72 4.60
#